data_AF-A0A166K8W0-F1
#
_entry.id   AF-A0A166K8W0-F1
#
_cell.length_a   1.000
_cell.length_b   1.000
_cell.length_c   1.000
_cell.angle_alpha   90.00
_cell.angle_beta   90.00
_cell.angle_gamma   90.00
#
_symmetry.space_group_name_H-M   'P 1'
#
loop_
_entity.id
_entity.type
_entity.pdbx_description
1 polymer ?
#
loop_
_entity_poly.entity_id
_entity_poly.type
_entity_poly.pdbx_seq_one_letter_code
_entity_poly.pdbx_strand_id
1 'polypeptide(L)'
;MASDSAPVFPNMSPDPKKRGLPLSDRAIKRLIQDISEVAKVKFSCHWLRHSHATRAVDSKPLFQVQDQLGHSKSDTTKAYIRTKKDAGTGTVLPRF
;
A
#
# COMPACT_ATOMS: atom_id res chain seq x y z
N MET A 1 17.62 -16.83 -15.12
CA MET A 1 17.70 -15.38 -14.81
C MET A 1 16.67 -14.69 -15.69
N ALA A 2 15.58 -14.16 -15.14
CA ALA A 2 14.63 -13.39 -15.93
C ALA A 2 15.38 -12.18 -16.51
N SER A 3 15.26 -11.92 -17.81
CA SER A 3 15.84 -10.72 -18.44
C SER A 3 15.36 -9.48 -17.72
N ASP A 4 16.22 -8.48 -17.54
CA ASP A 4 15.98 -7.25 -16.75
C ASP A 4 14.74 -6.43 -17.17
N SER A 5 14.16 -6.74 -18.34
CA SER A 5 12.96 -6.10 -18.90
C SER A 5 11.68 -6.96 -18.77
N ALA A 6 11.78 -8.20 -18.26
CA ALA A 6 10.61 -9.05 -18.08
C ALA A 6 9.75 -8.55 -16.92
N PRO A 7 8.41 -8.55 -17.04
CA PRO A 7 7.55 -8.12 -15.95
C PRO A 7 7.68 -9.08 -14.76
N VAL A 8 7.79 -8.52 -13.55
CA VAL A 8 7.83 -9.28 -12.29
C VAL A 8 6.60 -10.16 -12.11
N PHE A 9 5.44 -9.65 -12.56
CA PHE A 9 4.17 -10.39 -12.57
C PHE A 9 3.70 -10.59 -14.01
N PRO A 10 4.14 -11.66 -14.68
CA PRO A 10 3.68 -11.99 -16.01
C PRO A 10 2.25 -12.55 -15.96
N ASN A 11 1.48 -12.24 -17.00
CA ASN A 11 0.17 -12.78 -17.20
C ASN A 11 0.27 -14.25 -17.65
N MET A 12 -0.42 -15.14 -16.92
CA MET A 12 -0.47 -16.58 -17.16
C MET A 12 -1.71 -17.02 -17.97
N SER A 13 -2.32 -16.09 -18.72
CA SER A 13 -3.49 -16.39 -19.53
C SER A 13 -3.22 -17.51 -20.55
N PRO A 14 -4.20 -18.40 -20.83
CA PRO A 14 -4.12 -19.38 -21.90
C PRO A 14 -3.96 -18.76 -23.29
N ASP A 15 -4.38 -17.50 -23.46
CA ASP A 15 -4.27 -16.75 -24.70
C ASP A 15 -2.79 -16.41 -24.99
N PRO A 16 -2.19 -16.98 -26.06
CA PRO A 16 -0.77 -16.78 -26.37
C PRO A 16 -0.41 -15.33 -26.65
N LYS A 17 -1.38 -14.47 -27.03
CA LYS A 17 -1.14 -13.03 -27.26
C LYS A 17 -0.99 -12.24 -25.96
N LYS A 18 -1.57 -12.73 -24.86
CA LYS A 18 -1.57 -12.06 -23.55
C LYS A 18 -0.57 -12.66 -22.59
N ARG A 19 -0.11 -13.89 -22.86
CA ARG A 19 0.85 -14.62 -22.05
C ARG A 19 2.20 -13.92 -22.07
N GLY A 20 2.79 -13.72 -20.88
CA GLY A 20 4.08 -13.03 -20.71
C GLY A 20 4.02 -11.50 -20.69
N LEU A 21 2.87 -10.89 -20.99
CA LEU A 21 2.64 -9.45 -20.77
C LEU A 21 2.51 -9.14 -19.27
N PRO A 22 2.74 -7.88 -18.84
CA PRO A 22 2.47 -7.47 -17.47
C PRO A 22 1.01 -7.72 -17.06
N LEU A 23 0.80 -8.09 -15.80
CA LEU A 23 -0.54 -8.26 -15.23
C LEU A 23 -1.32 -6.93 -15.30
N SER A 24 -2.48 -6.95 -15.93
CA SER A 24 -3.32 -5.75 -16.05
C SER A 24 -3.94 -5.32 -14.72
N ASP A 25 -4.17 -4.02 -14.52
CA ASP A 25 -4.89 -3.47 -13.35
C ASP A 25 -6.23 -4.14 -13.09
N ARG A 26 -6.96 -4.49 -14.16
CA ARG A 26 -8.25 -5.17 -14.06
C ARG A 26 -8.12 -6.55 -13.44
N ALA A 27 -7.05 -7.29 -13.77
CA ALA A 27 -6.80 -8.60 -13.19
C ALA A 27 -6.46 -8.50 -11.71
N ILE A 28 -5.65 -7.50 -11.32
CA ILE A 28 -5.33 -7.23 -9.91
C ILE A 28 -6.60 -6.87 -9.12
N LYS A 29 -7.43 -5.97 -9.65
CA LYS A 29 -8.70 -5.58 -9.01
C LYS A 29 -9.64 -6.77 -8.81
N ARG A 30 -9.75 -7.66 -9.81
CA ARG A 30 -10.54 -8.88 -9.71
C ARG A 30 -9.99 -9.83 -8.65
N LEU A 31 -8.69 -10.08 -8.65
CA LEU A 31 -8.05 -10.91 -7.64
C LEU A 31 -8.30 -10.39 -6.21
N ILE A 32 -8.21 -9.07 -6.00
CA ILE A 32 -8.52 -8.46 -4.71
C ILE A 32 -10.01 -8.59 -4.36
N GLN A 33 -10.90 -8.49 -5.34
CA GLN A 33 -12.34 -8.72 -5.14
C GLN A 33 -12.62 -10.17 -4.71
N ASP A 34 -11.99 -11.15 -5.37
CA ASP A 34 -12.14 -12.57 -5.03
C ASP A 34 -11.66 -12.86 -3.60
N ILE A 35 -10.51 -12.29 -3.20
CA ILE A 35 -9.99 -12.42 -1.82
C ILE A 35 -10.92 -11.71 -0.83
N SER A 36 -11.46 -10.55 -1.19
CA SER A 36 -12.41 -9.78 -0.37
C SER A 36 -13.67 -10.59 -0.06
N GLU A 37 -14.17 -11.35 -1.03
CA GLU A 37 -15.32 -12.25 -0.88
C GLU A 37 -15.02 -13.43 0.04
N VAL A 38 -13.88 -14.10 -0.16
CA VAL A 38 -13.44 -15.22 0.70
C VAL A 38 -13.20 -14.76 2.14
N ALA A 39 -12.55 -13.62 2.32
CA ALA A 39 -12.27 -13.04 3.63
C ALA A 39 -13.52 -12.43 4.29
N LYS A 40 -14.62 -12.26 3.55
CA LYS A 40 -15.85 -11.58 3.99
C LYS A 40 -15.62 -10.15 4.49
N VAL A 41 -14.60 -9.48 3.97
CA VAL A 41 -14.26 -8.09 4.31
C VAL A 41 -14.16 -7.31 3.02
N LYS A 42 -14.88 -6.19 2.91
CA LYS A 42 -14.81 -5.31 1.74
C LYS A 42 -13.54 -4.48 1.75
N PHE A 43 -12.63 -4.73 0.81
CA PHE A 43 -11.43 -3.91 0.62
C PHE A 43 -11.00 -3.83 -0.85
N SER A 44 -10.14 -2.85 -1.15
CA SER A 44 -9.56 -2.62 -2.48
C SER A 44 -8.05 -2.43 -2.37
N CYS A 45 -7.32 -2.43 -3.50
CA CYS A 45 -5.88 -2.17 -3.51
C CYS A 45 -5.53 -0.84 -2.82
N HIS A 46 -6.34 0.20 -3.07
CA HIS A 46 -6.12 1.51 -2.47
C HIS A 46 -6.44 1.52 -0.97
N TRP A 47 -7.46 0.78 -0.55
CA TRP A 47 -7.75 0.58 0.87
C TRP A 47 -6.58 -0.10 1.60
N LEU A 48 -5.98 -1.13 1.01
CA LEU A 48 -4.79 -1.79 1.57
C LEU A 48 -3.61 -0.81 1.72
N ARG A 49 -3.41 0.07 0.72
CA ARG A 49 -2.39 1.13 0.78
C ARG A 49 -2.66 2.11 1.93
N HIS A 50 -3.91 2.49 2.16
CA HIS A 50 -4.28 3.34 3.30
C HIS A 50 -4.11 2.64 4.64
N SER A 51 -4.47 1.36 4.72
CA SER A 51 -4.26 0.53 5.91
C SER A 51 -2.78 0.40 6.26
N HIS A 52 -1.92 0.23 5.26
CA HIS A 52 -0.46 0.28 5.44
C HIS A 52 -0.01 1.65 5.96
N ALA A 53 -0.41 2.74 5.30
CA ALA A 53 -0.02 4.10 5.68
C ALA A 53 -0.40 4.41 7.14
N THR A 54 -1.63 4.09 7.53
CA THR A 54 -2.15 4.31 8.89
C THR A 54 -1.31 3.58 9.93
N ARG A 55 -0.99 2.30 9.69
CA ARG A 55 -0.17 1.50 10.61
C ARG A 55 1.29 1.94 10.63
N ALA A 56 1.82 2.42 9.51
CA ALA A 56 3.20 2.87 9.42
C ALA A 56 3.43 4.17 10.22
N VAL A 57 2.48 5.11 10.22
CA VAL A 57 2.58 6.36 10.98
C VAL A 57 2.63 6.12 12.50
N ASP A 58 2.02 5.05 12.99
CA ASP A 58 2.08 4.70 14.42
C ASP A 58 3.46 4.19 14.87
N SER A 59 4.30 3.72 13.93
CA SER A 59 5.58 3.05 14.24
C SER A 59 6.82 3.72 13.64
N LYS A 60 6.64 4.61 12.65
CA LYS A 60 7.73 5.27 11.94
C LYS A 60 7.50 6.79 11.84
N PRO A 61 8.58 7.58 11.74
CA PRO A 61 8.48 9.02 11.49
C PRO A 61 7.72 9.33 10.19
N LEU A 62 6.92 10.39 10.21
CA LEU A 62 6.06 10.79 9.08
C LEU A 62 6.79 10.90 7.75
N PHE A 63 8.01 11.46 7.76
CA PHE A 63 8.82 11.65 6.55
C PHE A 63 9.25 10.31 5.91
N GLN A 64 9.55 9.29 6.72
CA GLN A 64 9.86 7.95 6.20
C GLN A 64 8.64 7.27 5.59
N VAL A 65 7.46 7.48 6.19
CA VAL A 65 6.20 6.97 5.64
C VAL A 65 5.83 7.70 4.35
N GLN A 66 6.09 9.02 4.28
CA GLN A 66 5.89 9.81 3.08
C GLN A 66 6.76 9.32 1.90
N ASP A 67 8.04 9.03 2.16
CA ASP A 67 8.97 8.48 1.18
C ASP A 67 8.53 7.08 0.70
N GLN A 68 8.15 6.19 1.61
CA GLN A 68 7.61 4.86 1.27
C GLN A 68 6.32 4.91 0.44
N LEU A 69 5.48 5.94 0.64
CA LEU A 69 4.28 6.15 -0.15
C LEU A 69 4.58 6.90 -1.47
N GLY A 70 5.79 7.42 -1.68
CA GLY A 70 6.13 8.23 -2.85
C GLY A 70 5.29 9.52 -2.93
N HIS A 71 4.88 10.07 -1.80
CA HIS A 71 4.07 11.30 -1.77
C HIS A 71 4.97 12.53 -1.89
N SER A 72 4.82 13.29 -2.98
CA SER A 72 5.58 14.53 -3.20
C SER A 72 5.17 15.65 -2.23
N LYS A 73 3.95 15.62 -1.69
CA LYS A 73 3.43 16.59 -0.71
C LYS A 73 3.16 15.90 0.62
N SER A 74 3.60 16.50 1.72
CA SER A 74 3.37 15.96 3.08
C SER A 74 1.90 15.94 3.48
N ASP A 75 1.05 16.77 2.85
CA ASP A 75 -0.34 16.96 3.26
C ASP A 75 -1.21 15.72 3.06
N THR A 76 -0.89 14.87 2.07
CA THR A 76 -1.60 13.59 1.86
C THR A 76 -1.25 12.56 2.92
N THR A 77 -0.07 12.65 3.53
CA THR A 77 0.37 11.73 4.60
C THR A 77 -0.12 12.20 5.98
N LYS A 78 -0.30 13.51 6.19
CA LYS A 78 -0.89 14.07 7.42
C LYS A 78 -2.29 13.53 7.71
N ALA A 79 -3.05 13.16 6.68
CA ALA A 79 -4.37 12.55 6.83
C ALA A 79 -4.37 11.22 7.61
N TYR A 80 -3.22 10.54 7.72
CA TYR A 80 -3.09 9.30 8.50
C TYR A 80 -2.67 9.52 9.96
N ILE A 81 -2.30 10.75 10.34
CA ILE A 81 -1.90 11.06 11.72
C ILE A 81 -3.14 11.04 12.60
N ARG A 82 -3.18 10.10 13.53
CA ARG A 82 -4.14 10.08 14.62
C ARG A 82 -3.56 10.85 15.81
N THR A 83 -4.17 11.97 16.16
CA THR A 83 -3.83 12.67 17.40
C THR A 83 -4.23 11.80 18.59
N LYS A 84 -3.24 11.30 19.35
CA LYS A 84 -3.50 10.64 20.63
C LYS A 84 -3.97 11.72 21.61
N LYS A 85 -5.27 11.71 21.94
CA LYS A 85 -5.89 12.69 22.84
C LYS A 85 -5.31 12.66 24.26
N ASP A 86 -4.69 11.54 24.65
CA ASP A 86 -4.22 11.31 26.02
C ASP A 86 -2.72 11.60 26.23
N ALA A 87 -2.02 12.09 25.19
CA ALA A 87 -0.62 12.50 25.28
C ALA A 87 -0.54 14.03 25.19
N GLY A 88 -0.30 14.67 26.33
CA GLY A 88 0.09 16.08 26.35
C GLY A 88 1.42 16.29 25.63
N THR A 89 1.70 17.52 25.20
CA THR A 89 2.97 17.88 24.52
C THR A 89 4.22 17.58 25.34
N GLY A 90 4.08 17.37 26.67
CA GLY A 90 5.17 16.99 27.58
C GLY A 90 5.41 15.48 27.73
N THR A 91 4.56 14.60 27.18
CA THR A 91 4.68 13.13 27.39
C THR A 91 5.49 12.42 26.31
N VAL A 92 5.88 13.14 25.24
CA VAL A 92 6.72 12.60 24.15
C VAL A 92 8.16 13.00 24.42
N LEU A 93 8.82 12.31 25.34
CA LEU A 93 10.26 12.50 25.54
C LEU A 93 11.01 11.94 24.31
N PRO A 94 11.84 12.75 23.63
CA PRO A 94 12.75 12.21 22.64
C PRO A 94 13.73 11.29 23.38
N ARG A 95 13.73 10.00 23.03
CA ARG A 95 14.85 9.13 23.39
C ARG A 95 16.01 9.53 22.49
N PHE A 96 17.00 10.19 23.08
CA PHE A 96 18.34 10.34 22.52
C PHE A 96 19.06 8.99 22.55
#